data_AF-A0A6S7BU21-F1
#
_entry.id   AF-A0A6S7BU21-F1
#
_cell.length_a   1.000
_cell.length_b   1.000
_cell.length_c   1.000
_cell.angle_alpha   90.00
_cell.angle_beta   90.00
_cell.angle_gamma   90.00
#
_symmetry.space_group_name_H-M   'P 1'
#
loop_
_entity.id
_entity.type
_entity.pdbx_description
1 polymer ?
#
loop_
_entity_poly.entity_id
_entity_poly.type
_entity_poly.pdbx_seq_one_letter_code
_entity_poly.pdbx_strand_id
1 'polypeptide(L)'
;MSTLSRSVALVSGVLLYMMMQSALPDEPAATVYKLCRDKPSAAEQRDCYPAVVRHSEIELAAAEKKVRAGMVELEKISEGSRATHPVRAFGQAERAFRTFRDAESNRALAAYGSGNGGGLAVFVTIIEMNIARANQLTGEAGPR
;
A
#
# COMPACT_ATOMS: atom_id res chain seq x y z
N MET A 1 -18.87 -49.55 -10.79
CA MET A 1 -18.97 -48.22 -11.44
C MET A 1 -19.81 -47.31 -10.57
N SER A 2 -19.19 -46.32 -9.93
CA SER A 2 -19.85 -45.07 -9.48
C SER A 2 -18.83 -44.14 -8.81
N THR A 3 -17.73 -43.84 -9.50
CA THR A 3 -16.84 -42.72 -9.18
C THR A 3 -17.48 -41.42 -9.70
N LEU A 4 -18.46 -40.89 -8.98
CA LEU A 4 -19.18 -39.67 -9.37
C LEU A 4 -19.71 -38.93 -8.13
N SER A 5 -18.86 -38.61 -7.15
CA SER A 5 -19.25 -37.67 -6.09
C SER A 5 -18.07 -37.12 -5.27
N ARG A 6 -16.99 -36.69 -5.94
CA ARG A 6 -15.90 -35.96 -5.26
C ARG A 6 -15.43 -34.72 -6.03
N SER A 7 -15.64 -34.69 -7.34
CA SER A 7 -15.17 -33.58 -8.19
C SER A 7 -16.03 -32.31 -8.10
N VAL A 8 -17.30 -32.40 -7.70
CA VAL A 8 -18.22 -31.25 -7.71
C VAL A 8 -18.00 -30.31 -6.51
N ALA A 9 -17.56 -30.84 -5.37
CA ALA A 9 -17.35 -30.03 -4.16
C ALA A 9 -16.10 -29.14 -4.21
N LEU A 10 -15.06 -29.57 -4.94
CA LEU A 10 -13.79 -28.84 -5.03
C LEU A 10 -13.84 -27.65 -6.00
N VAL A 11 -14.69 -27.71 -7.02
CA VAL A 11 -14.83 -26.61 -8.01
C VAL A 11 -15.59 -25.43 -7.39
N SER A 12 -16.60 -25.70 -6.55
CA SER A 12 -17.40 -24.66 -5.88
C SER A 12 -16.60 -23.86 -4.84
N GLY A 13 -15.61 -24.49 -4.18
CA GLY A 13 -14.76 -23.83 -3.19
C GLY A 13 -13.72 -22.88 -3.80
N VAL A 14 -13.18 -23.23 -4.98
CA VAL A 14 -12.19 -22.39 -5.68
C VAL A 14 -12.86 -21.16 -6.33
N LEU A 15 -14.09 -21.33 -6.84
CA LEU A 15 -14.85 -20.20 -7.41
C LEU A 15 -15.28 -19.17 -6.36
N LEU A 16 -15.61 -19.58 -5.12
CA LEU A 16 -15.95 -18.62 -4.06
C LEU A 16 -14.73 -17.86 -3.52
N TYR A 17 -13.52 -18.43 -3.57
CA TYR A 17 -12.31 -17.72 -3.13
C TYR A 17 -11.83 -16.68 -4.17
N MET A 18 -12.14 -16.87 -5.45
CA MET A 18 -11.83 -15.89 -6.51
C MET A 18 -12.80 -14.71 -6.56
N MET A 19 -14.02 -14.82 -6.04
CA MET A 19 -15.03 -13.75 -6.11
C MET A 19 -14.89 -12.66 -5.03
N MET A 20 -13.96 -12.79 -4.08
CA MET A 20 -13.62 -11.70 -3.14
C MET A 20 -12.41 -10.87 -3.58
N GLN A 21 -11.93 -11.05 -4.81
CA GLN A 21 -11.26 -9.95 -5.52
C GLN A 21 -12.35 -9.11 -6.17
N SER A 22 -13.17 -8.45 -5.35
CA SER A 22 -13.77 -7.20 -5.79
C SER A 22 -12.58 -6.31 -6.09
N ALA A 23 -12.23 -6.26 -7.38
CA ALA A 23 -11.57 -5.13 -7.97
C ALA A 23 -12.37 -3.92 -7.47
N LEU A 24 -11.85 -3.28 -6.42
CA LEU A 24 -12.14 -1.88 -6.22
C LEU A 24 -11.87 -1.28 -7.60
N PRO A 25 -12.79 -0.48 -8.16
CA PRO A 25 -12.48 0.25 -9.40
C PRO A 25 -11.09 0.89 -9.27
N ASP A 26 -10.42 1.19 -10.39
CA ASP A 26 -9.09 1.86 -10.48
C ASP A 26 -8.98 3.21 -9.72
N GLU A 27 -9.93 3.51 -8.84
CA GLU A 27 -9.95 4.59 -7.88
C GLU A 27 -8.70 4.60 -7.00
N PRO A 28 -8.02 5.75 -6.90
CA PRO A 28 -6.88 5.90 -6.04
C PRO A 28 -7.17 5.53 -4.59
N ALA A 29 -6.18 5.02 -3.87
CA ALA A 29 -6.27 4.71 -2.44
C ALA A 29 -6.74 5.93 -1.63
N ALA A 30 -6.43 7.15 -2.08
CA ALA A 30 -6.94 8.40 -1.50
C ALA A 30 -8.46 8.55 -1.59
N THR A 31 -9.07 8.17 -2.72
CA THR A 31 -10.53 8.18 -2.89
C THR A 31 -11.17 7.16 -1.98
N VAL A 32 -10.65 5.92 -1.97
CA VAL A 32 -11.17 4.84 -1.11
C VAL A 32 -10.99 5.19 0.36
N TYR A 33 -9.87 5.82 0.74
CA TYR A 33 -9.62 6.29 2.09
C TYR A 33 -10.68 7.31 2.53
N LYS A 34 -10.98 8.30 1.69
CA LYS A 34 -12.04 9.28 1.98
C LYS A 34 -13.38 8.60 2.22
N LEU A 35 -13.76 7.65 1.37
CA LEU A 35 -15.00 6.88 1.54
C LEU A 35 -15.04 6.08 2.85
N CYS A 36 -13.93 5.47 3.25
CA CYS A 36 -13.84 4.76 4.53
C CYS A 36 -13.88 5.72 5.72
N ARG A 37 -13.19 6.87 5.63
CA ARG A 37 -13.14 7.87 6.70
C ARG A 37 -14.51 8.49 6.96
N ASP A 38 -15.29 8.69 5.91
CA ASP A 38 -16.62 9.31 5.99
C ASP A 38 -17.71 8.31 6.47
N LYS A 39 -17.35 7.07 6.86
CA LYS A 39 -18.26 6.10 7.49
C LYS A 39 -18.78 6.63 8.85
N PRO A 40 -20.04 6.32 9.22
CA PRO A 40 -20.69 6.96 10.36
C PRO A 40 -20.18 6.49 11.74
N SER A 41 -19.45 5.37 11.81
CA SER A 41 -18.91 4.86 13.06
C SER A 41 -17.44 4.44 12.98
N ALA A 42 -16.75 4.52 14.13
CA ALA A 42 -15.39 4.01 14.29
C ALA A 42 -15.29 2.48 14.11
N ALA A 43 -16.38 1.74 14.29
CA ALA A 43 -16.42 0.31 13.99
C ALA A 43 -16.33 0.07 12.47
N GLU A 44 -17.19 0.74 11.69
CA GLU A 44 -17.16 0.63 10.23
C GLU A 44 -15.86 1.15 9.62
N GLN A 45 -15.27 2.21 10.18
CA GLN A 45 -13.93 2.68 9.78
C GLN A 45 -12.87 1.60 9.98
N ARG A 46 -12.87 0.90 11.13
CA ARG A 46 -11.92 -0.18 11.43
C ARG A 46 -12.09 -1.38 10.52
N ASP A 47 -13.31 -1.68 10.09
CA ASP A 47 -13.57 -2.76 9.14
C ASP A 47 -13.10 -2.39 7.72
N CYS A 48 -13.17 -1.11 7.37
CA CYS A 48 -12.84 -0.59 6.03
C CYS A 48 -11.33 -0.38 5.83
N TYR A 49 -10.64 0.20 6.82
CA TYR A 49 -9.24 0.64 6.69
C TYR A 49 -8.21 -0.45 6.36
N PRO A 50 -8.32 -1.72 6.82
CA PRO A 50 -7.37 -2.76 6.44
C PRO A 50 -7.27 -2.99 4.92
N ALA A 51 -8.37 -2.79 4.18
CA ALA A 51 -8.35 -2.87 2.72
C ALA A 51 -7.64 -1.66 2.10
N VAL A 52 -7.88 -0.46 2.66
CA VAL A 52 -7.23 0.78 2.21
C VAL A 52 -5.73 0.77 2.47
N VAL A 53 -5.28 0.23 3.62
CA VAL A 53 -3.85 0.02 3.88
C VAL A 53 -3.23 -0.78 2.74
N ARG A 54 -3.77 -1.96 2.42
CA ARG A 54 -3.25 -2.81 1.33
C ARG A 54 -3.26 -2.07 -0.01
N HIS A 55 -4.32 -1.34 -0.31
CA HIS A 55 -4.41 -0.56 -1.54
C HIS A 55 -3.30 0.51 -1.60
N SER A 56 -3.14 1.30 -0.54
CA SER A 56 -2.09 2.34 -0.48
C SER A 56 -0.67 1.75 -0.55
N GLU A 57 -0.45 0.53 -0.04
CA GLU A 57 0.83 -0.16 -0.15
C GLU A 57 1.12 -0.62 -1.58
N ILE A 58 0.11 -1.08 -2.32
CA ILE A 58 0.21 -1.43 -3.74
C ILE A 58 0.57 -0.19 -4.57
N GLU A 59 -0.12 0.93 -4.34
CA GLU A 59 0.17 2.19 -5.04
C GLU A 59 1.58 2.72 -4.74
N LEU A 60 1.98 2.69 -3.47
CA LEU A 60 3.34 3.06 -3.07
C LEU A 60 4.38 2.17 -3.77
N ALA A 61 4.18 0.86 -3.77
CA ALA A 61 5.10 -0.08 -4.43
C ALA A 61 5.16 0.15 -5.95
N ALA A 62 4.03 0.48 -6.59
CA ALA A 62 4.00 0.82 -8.02
C ALA A 62 4.79 2.12 -8.30
N ALA A 63 4.62 3.15 -7.47
CA ALA A 63 5.36 4.41 -7.58
C ALA A 63 6.87 4.21 -7.37
N GLU A 64 7.25 3.46 -6.32
CA GLU A 64 8.65 3.08 -6.04
C GLU A 64 9.27 2.33 -7.22
N LYS A 65 8.56 1.34 -7.77
CA LYS A 65 9.01 0.58 -8.94
C LYS A 65 9.25 1.48 -10.16
N LYS A 66 8.35 2.42 -10.42
CA LYS A 66 8.46 3.37 -11.55
C LYS A 66 9.70 4.26 -11.40
N VAL A 67 9.90 4.87 -10.22
CA VAL A 67 11.07 5.72 -9.95
C VAL A 67 12.36 4.93 -10.06
N ARG A 68 12.41 3.72 -9.46
CA ARG A 68 13.57 2.83 -9.54
C ARG A 68 13.92 2.48 -10.98
N ALA A 69 12.94 2.19 -11.83
CA ALA A 69 13.18 1.87 -13.24
C ALA A 69 13.88 3.04 -13.97
N GLY A 70 13.44 4.29 -13.72
CA GLY A 70 14.07 5.48 -14.27
C GLY A 70 15.53 5.63 -13.80
N MET A 71 15.80 5.42 -12.52
CA MET A 71 17.16 5.48 -11.97
C MET A 71 18.07 4.39 -12.54
N VAL A 72 17.57 3.16 -12.68
CA VAL A 72 18.31 2.05 -13.30
C VAL A 72 18.69 2.39 -14.74
N GLU A 73 17.76 2.97 -15.50
CA GLU A 73 18.05 3.35 -16.88
C GLU A 73 19.11 4.45 -16.96
N LEU A 74 19.02 5.46 -16.09
CA LEU A 74 20.03 6.52 -16.00
C LEU A 74 21.42 5.99 -15.63
N GLU A 75 21.54 5.05 -14.69
CA GLU A 75 22.83 4.42 -14.33
C GLU A 75 23.44 3.60 -15.48
N LYS A 76 22.60 3.01 -16.34
CA LYS A 76 23.09 2.28 -17.53
C LYS A 76 23.72 3.23 -18.54
N ILE A 77 23.08 4.37 -18.82
CA ILE A 77 23.47 5.27 -19.92
C ILE A 77 24.42 6.40 -19.50
N SER A 78 24.59 6.67 -18.20
CA SER A 78 25.43 7.78 -17.70
C SER A 78 26.42 7.33 -16.63
N GLU A 79 27.72 7.50 -16.91
CA GLU A 79 28.79 7.26 -15.93
C GLU A 79 28.69 8.19 -14.72
N GLY A 80 28.33 9.46 -14.94
CA GLY A 80 28.11 10.43 -13.87
C GLY A 80 26.99 10.02 -12.93
N SER A 81 25.86 9.54 -13.48
CA SER A 81 24.77 8.96 -12.67
C SER A 81 25.26 7.74 -11.90
N ARG A 82 25.91 6.79 -12.59
CA ARG A 82 26.44 5.56 -11.99
C ARG A 82 27.37 5.83 -10.81
N ALA A 83 28.22 6.85 -10.89
CA ALA A 83 29.14 7.22 -9.81
C ALA A 83 28.42 7.70 -8.53
N THR A 84 27.19 8.22 -8.65
CA THR A 84 26.38 8.66 -7.50
C THR A 84 25.49 7.55 -6.91
N HIS A 85 25.42 6.39 -7.57
CA HIS A 85 24.62 5.23 -7.15
C HIS A 85 23.15 5.54 -6.76
N PRO A 86 22.38 6.26 -7.59
CA PRO A 86 21.00 6.66 -7.26
C PRO A 86 20.09 5.49 -6.92
N VAL A 87 20.24 4.30 -7.54
CA VAL A 87 19.42 3.12 -7.23
C VAL A 87 19.66 2.64 -5.79
N ARG A 88 20.92 2.69 -5.34
CA ARG A 88 21.30 2.34 -3.96
C ARG A 88 20.78 3.37 -2.97
N ALA A 89 20.95 4.67 -3.28
CA ALA A 89 20.46 5.76 -2.45
C ALA A 89 18.93 5.69 -2.29
N PHE A 90 18.21 5.44 -3.39
CA PHE A 90 16.77 5.27 -3.37
C PHE A 90 16.34 4.07 -2.51
N GLY A 91 17.00 2.93 -2.66
CA GLY A 91 16.74 1.77 -1.80
C GLY A 91 16.98 2.02 -0.30
N GLN A 92 17.92 2.91 0.05
CA GLN A 92 18.09 3.35 1.45
C GLN A 92 16.94 4.25 1.90
N ALA A 93 16.51 5.19 1.05
CA ALA A 93 15.39 6.08 1.33
C ALA A 93 14.08 5.31 1.55
N GLU A 94 13.79 4.29 0.73
CA GLU A 94 12.58 3.46 0.91
C GLU A 94 12.62 2.69 2.25
N ARG A 95 13.78 2.19 2.69
CA ARG A 95 13.91 1.53 4.00
C ARG A 95 13.72 2.52 5.14
N ALA A 96 14.35 3.68 5.06
CA ALA A 96 14.22 4.73 6.06
C ALA A 96 12.77 5.21 6.18
N PHE A 97 12.06 5.34 5.05
CA PHE A 97 10.64 5.67 5.03
C PHE A 97 9.80 4.62 5.78
N ARG A 98 9.99 3.33 5.50
CA ARG A 98 9.26 2.26 6.20
C ARG A 98 9.51 2.30 7.71
N THR A 99 10.77 2.44 8.12
CA THR A 99 11.13 2.58 9.55
C THR A 99 10.48 3.81 10.20
N PHE A 100 10.49 4.95 9.50
CA PHE A 100 9.85 6.18 10.00
C PHE A 100 8.34 6.02 10.13
N ARG A 101 7.68 5.43 9.13
CA ARG A 101 6.25 5.14 9.14
C ARG A 101 5.86 4.23 10.31
N ASP A 102 6.65 3.19 10.56
CA ASP A 102 6.39 2.28 11.68
C ASP A 102 6.59 2.98 13.03
N ALA A 103 7.62 3.84 13.16
CA ALA A 103 7.84 4.64 14.35
C ALA A 103 6.70 5.65 14.59
N GLU A 104 6.23 6.34 13.55
CA GLU A 104 5.08 7.25 13.64
C GLU A 104 3.78 6.52 13.97
N SER A 105 3.58 5.33 13.42
CA SER A 105 2.42 4.50 13.76
C SER A 105 2.44 4.10 15.23
N ASN A 106 3.61 3.76 15.79
CA ASN A 106 3.77 3.46 17.21
C ASN A 106 3.55 4.70 18.08
N ARG A 107 4.04 5.87 17.66
CA ARG A 107 3.78 7.15 18.35
C ARG A 107 2.28 7.46 18.35
N ALA A 108 1.62 7.28 17.21
CA ALA A 108 0.18 7.47 17.08
C ALA A 108 -0.57 6.51 18.02
N LEU A 109 -0.22 5.21 18.02
CA LEU A 109 -0.80 4.23 18.95
C LEU A 109 -0.67 4.66 20.41
N ALA A 110 0.54 5.06 20.83
CA ALA A 110 0.83 5.47 22.19
C ALA A 110 0.04 6.72 22.64
N ALA A 111 -0.31 7.62 21.72
CA ALA A 111 -1.07 8.82 22.03
C ALA A 111 -2.53 8.54 22.47
N TYR A 112 -3.09 7.38 22.12
CA TYR A 112 -4.47 7.01 22.45
C TYR A 112 -4.60 6.11 23.69
N GLY A 113 -3.50 5.74 24.35
CA GLY A 113 -3.53 4.85 25.52
C GLY A 113 -4.11 3.46 25.22
N SER A 114 -4.94 2.91 26.12
CA SER A 114 -5.69 1.66 25.90
C SER A 114 -7.10 1.94 25.34
N GLY A 115 -7.41 1.38 24.16
CA GLY A 115 -8.75 1.49 23.58
C GLY A 115 -8.79 1.29 22.05
N ASN A 116 -10.00 1.28 21.50
CA ASN A 116 -10.26 1.05 20.07
C ASN A 116 -9.75 2.19 19.15
N GLY A 117 -9.43 3.37 19.70
CA GLY A 117 -8.89 4.50 18.95
C GLY A 117 -7.46 4.31 18.47
N GLY A 118 -6.64 3.54 19.20
CA GLY A 118 -5.24 3.31 18.87
C GLY A 118 -5.03 2.56 17.55
N GLY A 119 -5.75 1.46 17.33
CA GLY A 119 -5.68 0.71 16.07
C GLY A 119 -6.16 1.53 14.86
N LEU A 120 -7.17 2.40 15.09
CA LEU A 120 -7.70 3.30 14.07
C LEU A 120 -6.65 4.35 13.67
N ALA A 121 -5.95 4.93 14.66
CA ALA A 121 -4.86 5.88 14.44
C ALA A 121 -3.65 5.27 13.69
N VAL A 122 -3.31 4.01 13.99
CA VAL A 122 -2.27 3.27 13.26
C VAL A 122 -2.63 3.14 11.78
N PHE A 123 -3.86 2.73 11.47
CA PHE A 123 -4.29 2.60 10.08
C PHE A 123 -4.26 3.94 9.34
N VAL A 124 -4.79 5.01 9.95
CA VAL A 124 -4.77 6.35 9.37
C VAL A 124 -3.34 6.79 9.06
N THR A 125 -2.41 6.61 10.02
CA THR A 125 -1.01 6.98 9.85
C THR A 125 -0.37 6.25 8.66
N ILE A 126 -0.58 4.94 8.55
CA ILE A 126 -0.03 4.15 7.44
C ILE A 126 -0.59 4.61 6.10
N ILE A 127 -1.92 4.77 6.00
CA ILE A 127 -2.60 5.16 4.76
C ILE A 127 -2.13 6.53 4.28
N GLU A 128 -2.16 7.54 5.16
CA GLU A 128 -1.80 8.92 4.80
C GLU A 128 -0.33 9.01 4.39
N MET A 129 0.57 8.34 5.12
CA MET A 129 2.00 8.36 4.78
C MET A 129 2.29 7.64 3.46
N ASN A 130 1.63 6.50 3.19
CA ASN A 130 1.78 5.78 1.93
C ASN A 130 1.29 6.65 0.75
N ILE A 131 0.10 7.25 0.86
CA ILE A 131 -0.46 8.15 -0.17
C ILE A 131 0.46 9.35 -0.41
N ALA A 132 0.91 10.01 0.67
CA ALA A 132 1.79 11.18 0.56
C ALA A 132 3.10 10.83 -0.14
N ARG A 133 3.71 9.69 0.21
CA ARG A 133 4.94 9.23 -0.43
C ARG A 133 4.71 8.83 -1.89
N ALA A 134 3.62 8.13 -2.21
CA ALA A 134 3.28 7.77 -3.58
C ALA A 134 3.07 9.00 -4.48
N ASN A 135 2.39 10.03 -3.96
CA ASN A 135 2.20 11.31 -4.65
C ASN A 135 3.53 12.04 -4.88
N GLN A 136 4.39 12.08 -3.86
CA GLN A 136 5.74 12.66 -3.99
C GLN A 136 6.54 11.96 -5.09
N LEU A 137 6.60 10.63 -5.07
CA LEU A 137 7.34 9.83 -6.04
C LEU A 137 6.78 9.97 -7.47
N THR A 138 5.46 10.08 -7.60
CA THR A 138 4.81 10.29 -8.89
C THR A 138 5.10 11.69 -9.44
N GLY A 139 5.12 12.72 -8.58
CA GLY A 139 5.53 14.08 -8.95
C GLY A 139 7.01 14.16 -9.36
N GLU A 140 7.89 13.43 -8.66
CA GLU A 140 9.31 13.31 -9.01
C GLU A 140 9.56 12.54 -10.33
N ALA A 141 8.61 11.72 -10.76
CA ALA A 141 8.66 10.98 -12.02
C ALA A 141 8.12 11.78 -13.24
N GLY A 142 7.79 13.06 -13.08
CA GLY A 142 7.50 13.99 -14.18
C GLY A 142 8.72 14.25 -15.08
N PRO A 143 8.55 14.93 -16.24
CA PRO A 143 9.65 15.18 -17.17
C PRO A 143 10.77 15.96 -16.47
N ARG A 144 11.91 15.31 -16.30
CA ARG A 144 13.20 15.93 -15.97
C ARG A 144 13.98 16.17 -17.25
#